data_AF-A0A563UEZ9-F1
#
_entry.id   AF-A0A563UEZ9-F1
#
_cell.length_a   1.000
_cell.length_b   1.000
_cell.length_c   1.000
_cell.angle_alpha   90.00
_cell.angle_beta   90.00
_cell.angle_gamma   90.00
#
_symmetry.space_group_name_H-M   'P 1'
#
loop_
_entity.id
_entity.type
_entity.pdbx_description
1 polymer ?
#
loop_
_entity_poly.entity_id
_entity_poly.type
_entity_poly.pdbx_seq_one_letter_code
_entity_poly.pdbx_strand_id
1 'polypeptide(L)'
;MPVNRNALIRYRTLDACLQNRRRKWTLDDLMDACGEALYEYQGINTGVSRRTIQADIEMMRSNKLGYEAPIIVVDKKYYTYSDKNYSITNIPLNQQDIQVLTEVSDLLKQFKGFGHFSDVNEMVSKLEDKIYTQKTQSAPIIDFEKNDNLKGLEWIEVIRKAIVAKKTICITYQSFKAREASTFCFSGYLLKEYRNRWFVLGMQHKRNAHIMNLALDRIQTVEEHDEPYRENKTLDLATYYDDCIGVTKTPGQRDCEVIFWIDRDNAPYVITKPLHHTQKVLNEDATGTIFSIKVILNFELERELLGFGAKMRVLGPRVLVKQIKGQLRKMIDNYDPFNNISSEPQSSNNEMNEKYINETSKFLSMVLRHQPQLIGIELDEHGWANIDELIDKANLHGQHLDSELLNHIVENNSKKRFAFDETSQKIRASQGHSVAVDLGYQPQMPPDVLYHGTGEKSVSSILKSGLEKRSRQHVHLSRDIETAIQVGSRHGKPVVLKISAAEMCKKGFVFYLSENKVWLTNAVPVEFITLSK
;
A
#
# COMPACT_ATOMS: atom_id res chain seq x y z
N MET A 1 34.58 12.55 37.58
CA MET A 1 34.41 11.12 37.95
C MET A 1 33.50 10.47 36.93
N PRO A 2 33.75 9.22 36.50
CA PRO A 2 32.87 8.56 35.55
C PRO A 2 31.48 8.39 36.17
N VAL A 3 30.45 8.89 35.48
CA VAL A 3 29.06 8.74 35.92
C VAL A 3 28.70 7.25 35.83
N ASN A 4 28.37 6.63 36.95
CA ASN A 4 27.97 5.23 37.02
C ASN A 4 26.77 4.98 36.08
N ARG A 5 26.79 3.90 35.29
CA ARG A 5 25.72 3.53 34.34
C ARG A 5 24.34 3.53 35.01
N ASN A 6 24.26 3.11 36.28
CA ASN A 6 23.03 3.12 37.05
C ASN A 6 22.52 4.54 37.32
N ALA A 7 23.41 5.51 37.50
CA ALA A 7 23.03 6.91 37.68
C ALA A 7 22.47 7.53 36.39
N LEU A 8 23.02 7.18 35.22
CA LEU A 8 22.49 7.65 33.93
C LEU A 8 21.06 7.15 33.66
N ILE A 9 20.77 5.89 34.00
CA ILE A 9 19.41 5.33 33.90
C ILE A 9 18.47 6.13 34.80
N ARG A 10 18.86 6.36 36.06
CA ARG A 10 18.04 7.16 37.00
C ARG A 10 17.84 8.59 36.53
N TYR A 11 18.85 9.27 35.97
CA TYR A 11 18.70 10.63 35.45
C TYR A 11 17.68 10.71 34.31
N ARG A 12 17.71 9.76 33.38
CA ARG A 12 16.71 9.67 32.29
C ARG A 12 15.31 9.39 32.82
N THR A 13 15.18 8.50 33.80
CA THR A 13 13.89 8.21 34.42
C THR A 13 13.34 9.43 35.17
N LEU A 14 14.17 10.12 35.95
CA LEU A 14 13.80 11.35 36.64
C LEU A 14 13.36 12.43 35.64
N ASP A 15 14.08 12.61 34.54
CA ASP A 15 13.72 13.54 33.48
C ASP A 15 12.34 13.23 32.87
N ALA A 16 12.09 11.97 32.49
CA ALA A 16 10.79 11.54 31.97
C ALA A 16 9.64 11.74 32.97
N CYS A 17 9.87 11.46 34.25
CA CYS A 17 8.90 11.72 35.32
C CYS A 17 8.59 13.23 35.41
N LEU A 18 9.62 14.07 35.53
CA LEU A 18 9.47 15.50 35.79
C LEU A 18 8.88 16.29 34.61
N GLN A 19 8.99 15.78 33.38
CA GLN A 19 8.28 16.30 32.19
C GLN A 19 6.77 16.03 32.23
N ASN A 20 6.34 14.93 32.86
CA ASN A 20 4.92 14.57 32.92
C ASN A 20 4.16 15.40 33.97
N ARG A 21 3.68 16.57 33.55
CA ARG A 21 2.87 17.48 34.41
C ARG A 21 1.44 16.99 34.68
N ARG A 22 0.95 15.94 34.01
CA ARG A 22 -0.38 15.37 34.28
C ARG A 22 -0.39 14.55 35.57
N ARG A 23 0.78 14.11 36.03
CA ARG A 23 0.96 13.40 37.31
C ARG A 23 1.75 14.28 38.27
N LYS A 24 1.36 14.29 39.54
CA LYS A 24 2.18 14.90 40.61
C LYS A 24 3.15 13.84 41.14
N TRP A 25 4.44 14.14 41.16
CA TRP A 25 5.49 13.20 41.55
C TRP A 25 6.00 13.51 42.95
N THR A 26 5.77 12.62 43.90
CA THR A 26 6.42 12.68 45.21
C THR A 26 7.82 12.05 45.14
N LEU A 27 8.62 12.28 46.17
CA LEU A 27 9.95 11.67 46.25
C LEU A 27 9.88 10.14 46.26
N ASP A 28 8.85 9.57 46.88
CA ASP A 28 8.63 8.13 46.93
C ASP A 28 8.22 7.58 45.55
N ASP A 29 7.35 8.31 44.81
CA ASP A 29 7.02 7.93 43.41
C ASP A 29 8.26 7.91 42.50
N LEU A 30 9.17 8.87 42.66
CA LEU A 30 10.41 8.94 41.89
C LEU A 30 11.37 7.80 42.25
N MET A 31 11.40 7.39 43.54
CA MET A 31 12.16 6.22 43.98
C MET A 31 11.64 4.94 43.32
N ASP A 32 10.32 4.74 43.33
CA ASP A 32 9.69 3.56 42.74
C ASP A 32 9.93 3.50 41.23
N ALA A 33 9.70 4.60 40.51
CA ALA A 33 9.95 4.68 39.07
C ALA A 33 11.42 4.41 38.70
N CYS A 34 12.37 4.93 39.48
CA CYS A 34 13.78 4.65 39.28
C CYS A 34 14.16 3.21 39.64
N GLY A 35 13.49 2.61 40.64
CA GLY A 35 13.67 1.21 41.01
C GLY A 35 13.20 0.26 39.91
N GLU A 36 12.00 0.50 39.37
CA GLU A 36 11.43 -0.24 38.24
C GLU A 36 12.34 -0.15 37.01
N ALA A 37 12.79 1.06 36.64
CA ALA A 37 13.71 1.24 35.52
C ALA A 37 15.04 0.49 35.73
N LEU A 38 15.63 0.51 36.93
CA LEU A 38 16.85 -0.24 37.19
C LEU A 38 16.65 -1.76 37.15
N TYR A 39 15.48 -2.25 37.54
CA TYR A 39 15.13 -3.66 37.40
C TYR A 39 15.00 -4.04 35.92
N GLU A 40 14.28 -3.25 35.12
CA GLU A 40 14.10 -3.53 33.69
C GLU A 40 15.42 -3.49 32.89
N TYR A 41 16.27 -2.49 33.12
CA TYR A 41 17.48 -2.28 32.32
C TYR A 41 18.73 -3.02 32.85
N GLN A 42 18.76 -3.42 34.12
CA GLN A 42 19.95 -4.03 34.76
C GLN A 42 19.63 -5.27 35.61
N GLY A 43 18.36 -5.67 35.76
CA GLY A 43 17.96 -6.80 36.62
C GLY A 43 18.15 -6.54 38.12
N ILE A 44 18.35 -5.28 38.52
CA ILE A 44 18.67 -4.92 39.90
C ILE A 44 17.36 -4.78 40.70
N ASN A 45 17.12 -5.69 41.63
CA ASN A 45 15.95 -5.65 42.54
C ASN A 45 16.28 -5.03 43.92
N THR A 46 17.41 -4.34 44.04
CA THR A 46 17.70 -3.52 45.21
C THR A 46 17.09 -2.14 44.95
N GLY A 47 15.91 -1.89 45.53
CA GLY A 47 15.21 -0.62 45.35
C GLY A 47 16.08 0.61 45.63
N VAL A 48 15.70 1.77 45.08
CA VAL A 48 16.52 2.98 45.19
C VAL A 48 16.21 3.71 46.48
N SER A 49 17.25 4.03 47.26
CA SER A 49 17.06 4.76 48.53
C SER A 49 16.67 6.23 48.31
N ARG A 50 15.96 6.81 49.28
CA ARG A 50 15.59 8.24 49.28
C ARG A 50 16.80 9.17 49.15
N ARG A 51 17.89 8.83 49.85
CA ARG A 51 19.15 9.59 49.82
C ARG A 51 19.77 9.60 48.41
N THR A 52 19.62 8.50 47.67
CA THR A 52 20.13 8.38 46.30
C THR A 52 19.37 9.30 45.35
N ILE A 53 18.03 9.29 45.38
CA ILE A 53 17.23 10.18 44.52
C ILE A 53 17.45 11.65 44.85
N GLN A 54 17.59 12.01 46.13
CA GLN A 54 17.92 13.38 46.53
C GLN A 54 19.27 13.82 45.98
N ALA A 55 20.30 12.98 46.11
CA ALA A 55 21.63 13.26 45.56
C ALA A 55 21.60 13.37 44.02
N ASP A 56 20.79 12.56 43.35
CA ASP A 56 20.63 12.62 41.90
C ASP A 56 19.92 13.90 41.44
N ILE A 57 18.88 14.34 42.15
CA ILE A 57 18.20 15.62 41.90
C ILE A 57 19.16 16.80 42.12
N GLU A 58 19.95 16.79 43.20
CA GLU A 58 20.98 17.80 43.45
C GLU A 58 22.04 17.81 42.35
N MET A 59 22.47 16.63 41.88
CA MET A 59 23.43 16.52 40.78
C MET A 59 22.86 17.08 39.48
N MET A 60 21.60 16.77 39.16
CA MET A 60 20.91 17.29 37.96
C MET A 60 20.70 18.80 38.01
N ARG A 61 20.46 19.39 39.19
CA ARG A 61 20.41 20.85 39.38
C ARG A 61 21.78 21.52 39.24
N SER A 62 22.86 20.80 39.49
CA SER A 62 24.21 21.36 39.46
C SER A 62 24.75 21.51 38.03
N ASN A 63 25.74 22.40 37.88
CA ASN A 63 26.49 22.56 36.63
C ASN A 63 27.49 21.42 36.35
N LYS A 64 27.68 20.46 37.27
CA LYS A 64 28.69 19.40 37.13
C LYS A 64 28.40 18.41 36.01
N LEU A 65 27.11 18.21 35.68
CA LEU A 65 26.67 17.34 34.57
C LEU A 65 26.31 18.16 33.31
N GLY A 66 26.36 19.49 33.38
CA GLY A 66 25.91 20.36 32.28
C GLY A 66 24.40 20.39 32.04
N TYR A 67 23.60 19.80 32.94
CA TYR A 67 22.13 19.81 32.83
C TYR A 67 21.53 21.12 33.35
N GLU A 68 21.98 21.59 34.52
CA GLU A 68 21.40 22.78 35.18
C GLU A 68 19.86 22.70 35.26
N ALA A 69 19.37 21.50 35.58
CA ALA A 69 17.97 21.17 35.43
C ALA A 69 17.09 22.02 36.37
N PRO A 70 16.04 22.70 35.85
CA PRO A 70 15.26 23.66 36.61
C PRO A 70 14.18 22.95 37.46
N ILE A 71 14.60 22.01 38.32
CA ILE A 71 13.72 21.20 39.16
C ILE A 71 13.22 22.04 40.33
N ILE A 72 11.91 22.22 40.46
CA ILE A 72 11.24 22.92 41.56
C ILE A 72 10.37 21.98 42.39
N VAL A 73 10.06 22.38 43.62
CA VAL A 73 9.14 21.66 44.51
C VAL A 73 7.87 22.49 44.68
N VAL A 74 6.73 21.94 44.26
CA VAL A 74 5.39 22.53 44.35
C VAL A 74 4.61 21.88 45.50
N ASP A 75 3.74 22.64 46.15
CA ASP A 75 2.95 22.21 47.32
C ASP A 75 3.79 21.53 48.43
N LYS A 76 5.06 21.96 48.59
CA LYS A 76 6.05 21.44 49.56
C LYS A 76 6.40 19.94 49.43
N LYS A 77 5.86 19.22 48.44
CA LYS A 77 6.06 17.76 48.31
C LYS A 77 6.28 17.25 46.88
N TYR A 78 5.81 17.97 45.85
CA TYR A 78 5.82 17.46 44.48
C TYR A 78 6.94 18.05 43.64
N TYR A 79 7.69 17.21 42.94
CA TYR A 79 8.80 17.63 42.09
C TYR A 79 8.32 17.79 40.64
N THR A 80 8.75 18.86 39.97
CA THR A 80 8.51 19.12 38.54
C THR A 80 9.55 20.09 37.98
N TYR A 81 9.64 20.25 36.66
CA TYR A 81 10.42 21.33 36.06
C TYR A 81 9.69 22.68 36.14
N SER A 82 10.41 23.79 36.28
CA SER A 82 9.82 25.13 36.14
C SER A 82 9.55 25.47 34.67
N ASP A 83 10.48 25.15 33.77
CA ASP A 83 10.31 25.24 32.32
C ASP A 83 9.51 24.04 31.78
N LYS A 84 8.56 24.29 30.86
CA LYS A 84 7.71 23.27 30.24
C LYS A 84 8.41 22.53 29.10
N ASN A 85 9.39 23.14 28.44
CA ASN A 85 10.05 22.57 27.27
C ASN A 85 11.42 21.96 27.60
N TYR A 86 11.83 22.04 28.86
CA TYR A 86 13.10 21.49 29.32
C TYR A 86 13.09 19.96 29.33
N SER A 87 14.17 19.38 28.82
CA SER A 87 14.51 17.96 28.91
C SER A 87 16.03 17.82 28.96
N ILE A 88 16.57 16.90 29.77
CA ILE A 88 18.02 16.62 29.75
C ILE A 88 18.49 16.02 28.41
N THR A 89 17.56 15.61 27.54
CA THR A 89 17.86 15.14 26.18
C THR A 89 17.91 16.27 25.14
N ASN A 90 17.38 17.45 25.46
CA ASN A 90 17.34 18.64 24.60
C ASN A 90 18.28 19.73 25.14
N ILE A 91 19.54 19.38 25.40
CA ILE A 91 20.52 20.35 25.92
C ILE A 91 20.89 21.33 24.79
N PRO A 92 20.62 22.64 24.91
CA PRO A 92 21.21 23.62 24.03
C PRO A 92 22.73 23.64 24.28
N LEU A 93 23.52 23.61 23.21
CA LEU A 93 24.99 23.62 23.30
C LEU A 93 25.44 24.82 24.16
N ASN A 94 26.24 24.55 25.20
CA ASN A 94 26.75 25.63 26.04
C ASN A 94 27.90 26.37 25.32
N GLN A 95 28.35 27.51 25.85
CA GLN A 95 29.41 28.31 25.19
C GLN A 95 30.73 27.55 25.02
N GLN A 96 31.07 26.64 25.93
CA GLN A 96 32.27 25.81 25.82
C GLN A 96 32.12 24.77 24.70
N ASP A 97 30.96 24.13 24.58
CA ASP A 97 30.65 23.17 23.51
C ASP A 97 30.72 23.86 22.14
N ILE A 98 30.17 25.07 22.03
CA ILE A 98 30.23 25.89 20.82
C ILE A 98 31.68 26.23 20.45
N GLN A 99 32.52 26.53 21.43
CA GLN A 99 33.93 26.84 21.21
C GLN A 99 34.70 25.61 20.71
N VAL A 100 34.52 24.46 21.35
CA VAL A 100 35.10 23.18 20.92
C VAL A 100 34.62 22.81 19.52
N LEU A 101 33.33 22.95 19.22
CA LEU A 101 32.79 22.67 17.88
C LEU A 101 33.34 23.64 16.83
N THR A 102 33.58 24.91 17.18
CA THR A 102 34.21 25.89 16.29
C THR A 102 35.67 25.48 16.01
N GLU A 103 36.43 25.08 17.03
CA GLU A 103 37.81 24.60 16.87
C GLU A 103 37.88 23.34 16.01
N VAL A 104 36.97 22.38 16.19
CA VAL A 104 36.86 21.18 15.37
C VAL A 104 36.51 21.54 13.92
N SER A 105 35.58 22.48 13.71
CA SER A 105 35.24 22.99 12.37
C SER A 105 36.46 23.57 11.67
N ASP A 106 37.23 24.40 12.38
CA ASP A 106 38.43 25.05 11.84
C ASP A 106 39.56 24.05 11.56
N LEU A 107 39.69 22.99 12.37
CA LEU A 107 40.61 21.88 12.08
C LEU A 107 40.18 21.14 10.80
N LEU A 108 38.89 20.83 10.65
CA LEU A 108 38.36 20.15 9.47
C LEU A 108 38.51 21.02 8.20
N LYS A 109 38.45 22.35 8.31
CA LYS A 109 38.75 23.27 7.19
C LYS A 109 40.18 23.16 6.68
N GLN A 110 41.15 22.76 7.49
CA GLN A 110 42.53 22.59 7.03
C GLN A 110 42.65 21.48 5.98
N PHE A 111 41.66 20.57 5.92
CA PHE A 111 41.58 19.53 4.89
C PHE A 111 40.96 20.02 3.57
N LYS A 112 40.42 21.25 3.49
CA LYS A 112 39.86 21.86 2.25
C LYS A 112 40.87 21.92 1.09
N GLY A 113 42.17 21.86 1.39
CA GLY A 113 43.24 21.90 0.38
C GLY A 113 43.49 20.59 -0.37
N PHE A 114 42.88 19.48 0.06
CA PHE A 114 43.03 18.18 -0.60
C PHE A 114 41.78 17.89 -1.43
N GLY A 115 41.92 17.85 -2.76
CA GLY A 115 40.83 17.68 -3.73
C GLY A 115 40.04 16.36 -3.66
N HIS A 116 40.27 15.53 -2.64
CA HIS A 116 39.63 14.22 -2.44
C HIS A 116 38.57 14.22 -1.33
N PHE A 117 38.28 15.37 -0.69
CA PHE A 117 37.38 15.44 0.47
C PHE A 117 36.18 16.39 0.27
N SER A 118 35.41 16.22 -0.81
CA SER A 118 34.13 16.92 -1.00
C SER A 118 33.17 16.69 0.17
N ASP A 119 33.18 15.48 0.73
CA ASP A 119 32.23 15.06 1.77
C ASP A 119 32.54 15.73 3.12
N VAL A 120 33.83 15.98 3.40
CA VAL A 120 34.26 16.71 4.59
C VAL A 120 33.80 18.16 4.50
N ASN A 121 33.85 18.78 3.31
CA ASN A 121 33.38 20.16 3.12
C ASN A 121 31.88 20.30 3.38
N GLU A 122 31.09 19.31 2.97
CA GLU A 122 29.66 19.26 3.25
C GLU A 122 29.40 19.10 4.77
N MET A 123 30.12 18.19 5.43
CA MET A 123 30.01 18.00 6.89
C MET A 123 30.44 19.24 7.69
N VAL A 124 31.49 19.94 7.25
CA VAL A 124 31.91 21.21 7.85
C VAL A 124 30.80 22.25 7.71
N SER A 125 30.22 22.37 6.52
CA SER A 125 29.12 23.30 6.27
C SER A 125 27.89 22.98 7.14
N LYS A 126 27.56 21.69 7.34
CA LYS A 126 26.52 21.22 8.29
C LYS A 126 26.80 21.66 9.73
N LEU A 127 28.06 21.56 10.14
CA LEU A 127 28.47 21.89 11.49
C LEU A 127 28.45 23.41 11.73
N GLU A 128 28.90 24.19 10.74
CA GLU A 128 28.87 25.66 10.78
C GLU A 128 27.44 26.22 10.82
N ASP A 129 26.53 25.72 10.00
CA ASP A 129 25.13 26.18 9.99
C ASP A 129 24.44 25.87 11.33
N LYS A 130 24.72 24.71 11.93
CA LYS A 130 24.25 24.38 13.29
C LYS A 130 24.84 25.30 14.36
N ILE A 131 26.15 25.58 14.31
CA ILE A 131 26.79 26.51 15.25
C ILE A 131 26.19 27.91 15.12
N TYR A 132 25.98 28.37 13.89
CA TYR A 132 25.41 29.67 13.59
C TYR A 132 23.98 29.78 14.12
N THR A 133 23.09 28.88 13.72
CA THR A 133 21.70 28.76 14.18
C THR A 133 21.59 28.81 15.71
N GLN A 134 22.47 28.11 16.42
CA GLN A 134 22.49 28.08 17.89
C GLN A 134 23.01 29.38 18.52
N LYS A 135 24.02 30.03 17.93
CA LYS A 135 24.55 31.31 18.40
C LYS A 135 23.57 32.46 18.20
N THR A 136 22.86 32.49 17.08
CA THR A 136 22.03 33.64 16.66
C THR A 136 20.53 33.42 16.87
N GLN A 137 20.11 32.21 17.29
CA GLN A 137 18.70 31.79 17.32
C GLN A 137 17.97 32.02 15.98
N SER A 138 18.72 32.09 14.86
CA SER A 138 18.15 32.25 13.53
C SER A 138 17.78 30.90 12.94
N ALA A 139 16.89 30.88 11.95
CA ALA A 139 16.60 29.67 11.19
C ALA A 139 17.87 29.16 10.47
N PRO A 140 18.02 27.82 10.31
CA PRO A 140 19.12 27.26 9.54
C PRO A 140 19.06 27.74 8.09
N ILE A 141 20.22 28.11 7.54
CA ILE A 141 20.32 28.61 6.15
C ILE A 141 20.52 27.42 5.20
N ILE A 142 21.02 26.29 5.70
CA ILE A 142 21.30 25.09 4.91
C ILE A 142 20.43 23.93 5.39
N ASP A 143 19.47 23.54 4.55
CA ASP A 143 18.66 22.35 4.78
C ASP A 143 19.21 21.16 3.99
N PHE A 144 19.43 20.06 4.69
CA PHE A 144 19.96 18.81 4.12
C PHE A 144 18.90 17.72 4.22
N GLU A 145 18.87 16.82 3.25
CA GLU A 145 18.00 15.64 3.34
C GLU A 145 18.38 14.80 4.58
N LYS A 146 17.43 14.65 5.50
CA LYS A 146 17.59 13.86 6.73
C LYS A 146 16.79 12.56 6.61
N ASN A 147 17.36 11.49 7.13
CA ASN A 147 16.65 10.24 7.35
C ASN A 147 16.77 9.84 8.82
N ASP A 148 16.09 10.59 9.69
CA ASP A 148 16.19 10.46 11.15
C ASP A 148 15.73 9.09 11.67
N ASN A 149 15.00 8.32 10.86
CA ASN A 149 14.52 6.98 11.19
C ASN A 149 15.42 5.84 10.68
N LEU A 150 16.61 6.15 10.14
CA LEU A 150 17.51 5.13 9.61
C LEU A 150 18.09 4.27 10.74
N LYS A 151 17.67 3.00 10.79
CA LYS A 151 18.20 1.98 11.70
C LYS A 151 19.48 1.35 11.14
N GLY A 152 20.31 0.76 12.01
CA GLY A 152 21.47 -0.04 11.62
C GLY A 152 22.78 0.73 11.48
N LEU A 153 22.79 2.04 11.76
CA LEU A 153 24.03 2.84 11.82
C LEU A 153 24.96 2.35 12.94
N GLU A 154 24.39 1.80 14.01
CA GLU A 154 25.09 1.18 15.13
C GLU A 154 25.99 0.00 14.71
N TRP A 155 25.66 -0.68 13.61
CA TRP A 155 26.41 -1.85 13.14
C TRP A 155 27.63 -1.50 12.28
N ILE A 156 27.72 -0.26 11.78
CA ILE A 156 28.79 0.17 10.85
C ILE A 156 30.16 -0.08 11.48
N GLU A 157 30.40 0.41 12.69
CA GLU A 157 31.70 0.29 13.35
C GLU A 157 32.03 -1.17 13.73
N VAL A 158 31.02 -1.95 14.16
CA VAL A 158 31.20 -3.37 14.52
C VAL A 158 31.64 -4.17 13.29
N ILE A 159 30.91 -4.00 12.18
CA ILE A 159 31.20 -4.71 10.92
C ILE A 159 32.53 -4.24 10.33
N ARG A 160 32.80 -2.92 10.33
CA ARG A 160 34.06 -2.37 9.81
C ARG A 160 35.26 -2.96 10.54
N LYS A 161 35.21 -3.04 11.88
CA LYS A 161 36.27 -3.66 12.68
C LYS A 161 36.45 -5.14 12.33
N ALA A 162 35.37 -5.89 12.15
CA ALA A 162 35.44 -7.29 11.75
C ALA A 162 36.06 -7.49 10.36
N ILE A 163 35.73 -6.63 9.38
CA ILE A 163 36.31 -6.66 8.03
C ILE A 163 37.82 -6.39 8.08
N VAL A 164 38.24 -5.34 8.79
CA VAL A 164 39.67 -4.98 8.93
C VAL A 164 40.45 -6.08 9.65
N ALA A 165 39.87 -6.68 10.69
CA ALA A 165 40.48 -7.78 11.44
C ALA A 165 40.38 -9.14 10.73
N LYS A 166 39.72 -9.22 9.57
CA LYS A 166 39.39 -10.48 8.87
C LYS A 166 38.79 -11.52 9.81
N LYS A 167 37.80 -11.10 10.60
CA LYS A 167 37.06 -11.96 11.54
C LYS A 167 35.68 -12.32 10.99
N THR A 168 35.25 -13.55 11.27
CA THR A 168 33.89 -13.99 10.97
C THR A 168 32.92 -13.42 12.00
N ILE A 169 31.76 -12.97 11.52
CA ILE A 169 30.67 -12.50 12.37
C ILE A 169 29.43 -13.37 12.18
N CYS A 170 28.71 -13.63 13.26
CA CYS A 170 27.40 -14.24 13.23
C CYS A 170 26.35 -13.11 13.19
N ILE A 171 25.53 -13.09 12.15
CA ILE A 171 24.53 -12.05 11.94
C ILE A 171 23.15 -12.67 12.07
N THR A 172 22.29 -12.07 12.90
CA THR A 172 20.86 -12.33 12.90
C THR A 172 20.17 -11.32 12.00
N TYR A 173 19.63 -11.81 10.88
CA TYR A 173 19.10 -10.98 9.80
C TYR A 173 17.66 -11.33 9.48
N GLN A 174 16.80 -10.31 9.31
CA GLN A 174 15.42 -10.49 8.87
C GLN A 174 15.16 -9.68 7.60
N SER A 175 15.10 -10.36 6.44
CA SER A 175 14.71 -9.70 5.20
C SER A 175 13.22 -9.34 5.22
N PHE A 176 12.80 -8.33 4.45
CA PHE A 176 11.37 -7.98 4.32
C PHE A 176 10.48 -9.09 3.77
N LYS A 177 11.07 -10.10 3.10
CA LYS A 177 10.33 -11.26 2.59
C LYS A 177 10.28 -12.43 3.58
N ALA A 178 11.09 -12.40 4.64
CA ALA A 178 11.22 -13.50 5.59
C ALA A 178 10.23 -13.33 6.75
N ARG A 179 9.50 -14.41 7.06
CA ARG A 179 8.60 -14.44 8.23
C ARG A 179 9.36 -14.37 9.55
N GLU A 180 10.53 -15.00 9.59
CA GLU A 180 11.37 -15.09 10.79
C GLU A 180 12.81 -14.65 10.49
N ALA A 181 13.51 -14.23 11.55
CA ALA A 181 14.92 -13.90 11.48
C ALA A 181 15.77 -15.16 11.32
N SER A 182 16.86 -15.05 10.56
CA SER A 182 17.82 -16.14 10.37
C SER A 182 19.20 -15.72 10.87
N THR A 183 19.81 -16.59 11.67
CA THR A 183 21.17 -16.40 12.18
C THR A 183 22.17 -17.22 11.37
N PHE A 184 23.27 -16.60 10.94
CA PHE A 184 24.31 -17.27 10.17
C PHE A 184 25.68 -16.60 10.26
N CYS A 185 26.73 -17.40 10.13
CA CYS A 185 28.11 -16.92 9.98
C CYS A 185 28.33 -16.25 8.63
N PHE A 186 29.02 -15.11 8.66
CA PHE A 186 29.19 -14.21 7.54
C PHE A 186 30.59 -13.58 7.56
N SER A 187 31.26 -13.62 6.41
CA SER A 187 32.52 -12.90 6.18
C SER A 187 32.23 -11.66 5.35
N GLY A 188 32.31 -10.47 5.97
CA GLY A 188 32.13 -9.19 5.28
C GLY A 188 33.37 -8.78 4.48
N TYR A 189 33.17 -8.08 3.37
CA TYR A 189 34.23 -7.62 2.45
C TYR A 189 34.22 -6.11 2.23
N LEU A 190 33.03 -5.51 2.08
CA LEU A 190 32.88 -4.10 1.75
C LEU A 190 31.62 -3.53 2.40
N LEU A 191 31.74 -2.36 3.01
CA LEU A 191 30.59 -1.54 3.40
C LEU A 191 30.32 -0.53 2.28
N LYS A 192 29.08 -0.49 1.80
CA LYS A 192 28.65 0.39 0.72
C LYS A 192 27.43 1.19 1.14
N GLU A 193 27.52 2.51 1.04
CA GLU A 193 26.38 3.41 1.15
C GLU A 193 25.71 3.63 -0.21
N TYR A 194 24.37 3.62 -0.22
CA TYR A 194 23.56 4.01 -1.37
C TYR A 194 22.21 4.59 -0.93
N ARG A 195 21.91 5.82 -1.38
CA ARG A 195 20.72 6.60 -1.00
C ARG A 195 20.46 6.61 0.51
N ASN A 196 21.46 7.04 1.28
CA ASN A 196 21.39 7.15 2.74
C ASN A 196 21.01 5.82 3.41
N ARG A 197 21.43 4.69 2.84
CA ARG A 197 21.30 3.35 3.43
C ARG A 197 22.60 2.60 3.29
N TRP A 198 22.99 1.90 4.36
CA TRP A 198 24.21 1.13 4.42
C TRP A 198 23.98 -0.34 4.13
N PHE A 199 24.91 -0.93 3.39
CA PHE A 199 24.91 -2.33 3.05
C PHE A 199 26.29 -2.94 3.30
N VAL A 200 26.32 -4.21 3.71
CA VAL A 200 27.54 -5.01 3.79
C VAL A 200 27.52 -6.09 2.72
N LEU A 201 28.52 -6.05 1.85
CA LEU A 201 28.82 -7.11 0.89
C LEU A 201 29.69 -8.16 1.57
N GLY A 202 29.35 -9.44 1.38
CA GLY A 202 30.12 -10.52 1.97
C GLY A 202 29.61 -11.89 1.57
N MET A 203 30.10 -12.93 2.23
CA MET A 203 29.73 -14.31 1.94
C MET A 203 29.25 -15.04 3.19
N GLN A 204 28.12 -15.73 3.06
CA GLN A 204 27.61 -16.62 4.09
C GLN A 204 28.42 -17.93 4.13
N HIS A 205 28.63 -18.48 5.32
CA HIS A 205 29.37 -19.73 5.50
C HIS A 205 28.49 -20.97 5.26
N LYS A 206 27.99 -21.14 4.03
CA LYS A 206 27.26 -22.34 3.58
C LYS A 206 27.98 -23.01 2.41
N ARG A 207 27.60 -24.27 2.12
CA ARG A 207 28.08 -25.02 0.95
C ARG A 207 27.42 -24.42 -0.30
N ASN A 208 28.20 -24.05 -1.32
CA ASN A 208 27.75 -23.28 -2.51
C ASN A 208 27.14 -21.90 -2.20
N ALA A 209 27.63 -21.23 -1.16
CA ALA A 209 27.17 -19.89 -0.82
C ALA A 209 27.56 -18.88 -1.92
N HIS A 210 26.63 -17.99 -2.23
CA HIS A 210 26.85 -16.88 -3.14
C HIS A 210 27.18 -15.62 -2.32
N ILE A 211 27.74 -14.63 -3.00
CA ILE A 211 27.93 -13.31 -2.43
C ILE A 211 26.57 -12.72 -2.10
N MET A 212 26.45 -12.17 -0.91
CA MET A 212 25.25 -11.53 -0.41
C MET A 212 25.53 -10.07 -0.13
N ASN A 213 24.53 -9.23 -0.40
CA ASN A 213 24.53 -7.84 -0.01
C ASN A 213 23.41 -7.63 1.03
N LEU A 214 23.80 -7.34 2.27
CA LEU A 214 22.87 -7.25 3.41
C LEU A 214 22.68 -5.80 3.82
N ALA A 215 21.43 -5.33 3.84
CA ALA A 215 21.10 -3.99 4.32
C ALA A 215 21.22 -3.92 5.86
N LEU A 216 22.00 -2.97 6.39
CA LEU A 216 22.30 -2.88 7.83
C LEU A 216 21.05 -2.60 8.68
N ASP A 217 20.05 -1.90 8.13
CA ASP A 217 18.79 -1.57 8.80
C ASP A 217 17.91 -2.79 9.14
N ARG A 218 18.30 -3.97 8.65
CA ARG A 218 17.60 -5.25 8.86
C ARG A 218 18.39 -6.24 9.71
N ILE A 219 19.52 -5.81 10.25
CA ILE A 219 20.32 -6.60 11.19
C ILE A 219 19.76 -6.40 12.59
N GLN A 220 19.47 -7.51 13.28
CA GLN A 220 19.00 -7.52 14.66
C GLN A 220 20.16 -7.64 15.64
N THR A 221 21.11 -8.54 15.37
CA THR A 221 22.31 -8.73 16.19
C THR A 221 23.53 -9.05 15.33
N VAL A 222 24.71 -8.66 15.82
CA VAL A 222 26.02 -9.02 15.27
C VAL A 222 26.90 -9.50 16.42
N GLU A 223 27.40 -10.72 16.32
CA GLU A 223 28.28 -11.34 17.30
C GLU A 223 29.56 -11.82 16.62
N GLU A 224 30.70 -11.78 17.32
CA GLU A 224 31.93 -12.39 16.81
C GLU A 224 31.83 -13.91 16.91
N HIS A 225 32.39 -14.62 15.92
CA HIS A 225 32.41 -16.08 15.93
C HIS A 225 33.79 -16.59 15.51
N ASP A 226 34.26 -17.67 16.16
CA ASP A 226 35.59 -18.24 15.98
C ASP A 226 35.75 -19.08 14.69
N GLU A 227 34.81 -18.98 13.75
CA GLU A 227 34.91 -19.72 12.49
C GLU A 227 35.95 -19.04 11.58
N PRO A 228 36.78 -19.79 10.83
CA PRO A 228 37.77 -19.19 9.93
C PRO A 228 37.12 -18.27 8.89
N TYR A 229 37.66 -17.05 8.78
CA TYR A 229 37.22 -16.06 7.82
C TYR A 229 37.46 -16.53 6.38
N ARG A 230 36.44 -16.40 5.54
CA ARG A 230 36.52 -16.77 4.13
C ARG A 230 36.92 -15.56 3.31
N GLU A 231 38.19 -15.51 2.90
CA GLU A 231 38.70 -14.41 2.08
C GLU A 231 38.02 -14.32 0.71
N ASN A 232 37.81 -13.08 0.26
CA ASN A 232 37.39 -12.80 -1.10
C ASN A 232 38.57 -13.05 -2.06
N LYS A 233 38.43 -14.07 -2.93
CA LYS A 233 39.44 -14.43 -3.94
C LYS A 233 39.04 -14.11 -5.37
N THR A 234 37.78 -13.72 -5.59
CA THR A 234 37.18 -13.69 -6.93
C THR A 234 36.69 -12.30 -7.35
N LEU A 235 36.43 -11.39 -6.41
CA LEU A 235 35.88 -10.08 -6.73
C LEU A 235 36.93 -8.99 -6.59
N ASP A 236 37.02 -8.13 -7.59
CA ASP A 236 37.59 -6.80 -7.42
C ASP A 236 36.54 -5.90 -6.75
N LEU A 237 36.79 -5.52 -5.50
CA LEU A 237 35.88 -4.69 -4.71
C LEU A 237 35.86 -3.23 -5.20
N ALA A 238 36.92 -2.76 -5.86
CA ALA A 238 37.02 -1.38 -6.32
C ALA A 238 36.05 -1.11 -7.48
N THR A 239 35.96 -2.06 -8.42
CA THR A 239 35.11 -1.94 -9.62
C THR A 239 33.82 -2.74 -9.51
N TYR A 240 33.54 -3.37 -8.36
CA TYR A 240 32.43 -4.31 -8.21
C TYR A 240 31.06 -3.71 -8.55
N TYR A 241 30.85 -2.40 -8.32
CA TYR A 241 29.56 -1.74 -8.55
C TYR A 241 29.54 -0.84 -9.81
N ASP A 242 30.64 -0.77 -10.57
CA ASP A 242 30.81 0.18 -11.69
C ASP A 242 29.89 -0.09 -12.89
N ASP A 243 29.33 -1.29 -12.97
CA ASP A 243 28.45 -1.76 -14.04
C ASP A 243 26.99 -1.83 -13.56
N CYS A 244 26.64 -1.21 -12.43
CA CYS A 244 25.27 -1.24 -11.92
C CYS A 244 24.88 0.09 -11.28
N ILE A 245 23.58 0.39 -11.33
CA ILE A 245 23.01 1.48 -10.55
C ILE A 245 22.62 0.92 -9.18
N GLY A 246 23.17 1.44 -8.09
CA GLY A 246 22.82 1.00 -6.74
C GLY A 246 23.65 -0.18 -6.24
N VAL A 247 23.02 -1.14 -5.56
CA VAL A 247 23.75 -2.13 -4.75
C VAL A 247 23.31 -3.58 -4.98
N THR A 248 22.28 -3.80 -5.78
CA THR A 248 21.77 -5.15 -6.06
C THR A 248 22.40 -5.69 -7.35
N LYS A 249 23.15 -6.79 -7.24
CA LYS A 249 23.73 -7.52 -8.37
C LYS A 249 23.34 -8.99 -8.29
N THR A 250 22.86 -9.56 -9.40
CA THR A 250 22.58 -11.00 -9.48
C THR A 250 23.85 -11.74 -9.93
N PRO A 251 24.24 -12.86 -9.29
CA PRO A 251 25.40 -13.62 -9.72
C PRO A 251 25.31 -14.06 -11.18
N GLY A 252 26.38 -13.86 -11.94
CA GLY A 252 26.48 -14.25 -13.35
C GLY A 252 25.75 -13.35 -14.35
N GLN A 253 25.10 -12.28 -13.89
CA GLN A 253 24.45 -11.32 -14.77
C GLN A 253 25.51 -10.45 -15.47
N ARG A 254 25.37 -10.29 -16.78
CA ARG A 254 26.22 -9.40 -17.57
C ARG A 254 25.54 -8.06 -17.77
N ASP A 255 26.36 -7.03 -17.89
CA ASP A 255 25.92 -5.70 -18.28
C ASP A 255 25.48 -5.69 -19.75
N CYS A 256 24.61 -4.73 -20.06
CA CYS A 256 24.12 -4.53 -21.41
C CYS A 256 23.93 -3.03 -21.68
N GLU A 257 23.83 -2.68 -22.96
CA GLU A 257 23.53 -1.31 -23.34
C GLU A 257 22.02 -1.06 -23.21
N VAL A 258 21.69 -0.13 -22.31
CA VAL A 258 20.34 0.36 -22.07
C VAL A 258 20.21 1.69 -22.79
N ILE A 259 19.22 1.78 -23.68
CA ILE A 259 18.94 2.95 -24.49
C ILE A 259 17.57 3.49 -24.09
N PHE A 260 17.50 4.78 -23.79
CA PHE A 260 16.26 5.42 -23.37
C PHE A 260 16.17 6.84 -23.92
N TRP A 261 14.94 7.30 -24.10
CA TRP A 261 14.60 8.65 -24.55
C TRP A 261 14.00 9.44 -23.38
N ILE A 262 14.33 10.72 -23.30
CA ILE A 262 13.79 11.70 -22.35
C ILE A 262 13.22 12.86 -23.15
N ASP A 263 12.10 13.41 -22.71
CA ASP A 263 11.57 14.62 -23.32
C ASP A 263 12.53 15.82 -23.22
N ARG A 264 12.27 16.86 -24.01
CA ARG A 264 13.11 18.05 -24.06
C ARG A 264 13.24 18.76 -22.70
N ASP A 265 12.15 18.82 -21.93
CA ASP A 265 12.12 19.60 -20.69
C ASP A 265 12.94 18.94 -19.56
N ASN A 266 13.03 17.62 -19.56
CA ASN A 266 13.76 16.87 -18.54
C ASN A 266 15.18 16.48 -18.96
N ALA A 267 15.50 16.53 -20.26
CA ALA A 267 16.84 16.20 -20.77
C ALA A 267 18.00 17.01 -20.10
N PRO A 268 17.89 18.33 -19.86
CA PRO A 268 18.95 19.09 -19.18
C PRO A 268 19.28 18.58 -17.78
N TYR A 269 18.30 18.07 -17.04
CA TYR A 269 18.51 17.50 -15.71
C TYR A 269 19.26 16.17 -15.78
N VAL A 270 19.01 15.35 -16.80
CA VAL A 270 19.71 14.08 -17.01
C VAL A 270 21.13 14.29 -17.54
N ILE A 271 21.37 15.39 -18.28
CA ILE A 271 22.71 15.77 -18.73
C ILE A 271 23.57 16.27 -17.55
N THR A 272 23.03 17.16 -16.73
CA THR A 272 23.75 17.73 -15.57
C THR A 272 23.88 16.76 -14.40
N LYS A 273 22.95 15.80 -14.28
CA LYS A 273 23.00 14.71 -13.31
C LYS A 273 22.83 13.36 -14.02
N PRO A 274 23.93 12.80 -14.58
CA PRO A 274 23.90 11.51 -15.25
C PRO A 274 23.38 10.39 -14.35
N LEU A 275 22.58 9.48 -14.92
CA LEU A 275 22.08 8.30 -14.19
C LEU A 275 23.21 7.30 -13.87
N HIS A 276 24.26 7.31 -14.69
CA HIS A 276 25.41 6.42 -14.57
C HIS A 276 26.64 7.06 -15.23
N HIS A 277 27.85 6.74 -14.76
CA HIS A 277 29.09 7.32 -15.29
C HIS A 277 29.35 6.96 -16.76
N THR A 278 28.82 5.83 -17.24
CA THR A 278 28.91 5.40 -18.66
C THR A 278 27.90 6.09 -19.59
N GLN A 279 27.14 7.08 -19.11
CA GLN A 279 26.11 7.75 -19.89
C GLN A 279 26.67 8.48 -21.11
N LYS A 280 26.00 8.30 -22.24
CA LYS A 280 26.30 8.98 -23.51
C LYS A 280 25.02 9.54 -24.12
N VAL A 281 25.12 10.69 -24.77
CA VAL A 281 24.06 11.23 -25.62
C VAL A 281 24.23 10.62 -27.01
N LEU A 282 23.18 9.98 -27.53
CA LEU A 282 23.19 9.35 -28.86
C LEU A 282 22.59 10.27 -29.93
N ASN A 283 21.49 10.94 -29.60
CA ASN A 283 20.80 11.83 -30.53
C ASN A 283 19.94 12.85 -29.75
N GLU A 284 19.70 14.01 -30.36
CA GLU A 284 18.81 15.05 -29.85
C GLU A 284 17.93 15.56 -30.98
N ASP A 285 16.62 15.59 -30.76
CA ASP A 285 15.63 15.99 -31.76
C ASP A 285 14.61 17.00 -31.22
N ALA A 286 13.60 17.31 -32.04
CA ALA A 286 12.56 18.27 -31.69
C ALA A 286 11.73 17.85 -30.47
N THR A 287 11.67 16.55 -30.17
CA THR A 287 10.84 15.94 -29.14
C THR A 287 11.60 15.67 -27.84
N GLY A 288 12.90 15.39 -27.92
CA GLY A 288 13.73 15.10 -26.75
C GLY A 288 15.11 14.55 -27.10
N THR A 289 15.73 13.89 -26.13
CA THR A 289 17.12 13.40 -26.22
C THR A 289 17.19 11.89 -25.93
N ILE A 290 17.97 11.17 -26.74
CA ILE A 290 18.25 9.75 -26.58
C ILE A 290 19.60 9.57 -25.89
N PHE A 291 19.62 8.77 -24.84
CA PHE A 291 20.79 8.42 -24.07
C PHE A 291 21.08 6.92 -24.15
N SER A 292 22.35 6.54 -23.96
CA SER A 292 22.73 5.17 -23.63
C SER A 292 23.57 5.08 -22.37
N ILE A 293 23.37 4.02 -21.60
CA ILE A 293 24.17 3.64 -20.44
C ILE A 293 24.50 2.15 -20.54
N LYS A 294 25.68 1.76 -20.06
CA LYS A 294 26.11 0.36 -20.00
C LYS A 294 26.03 -0.13 -18.56
N VAL A 295 25.01 -0.93 -18.26
CA VAL A 295 24.67 -1.37 -16.89
C VAL A 295 24.01 -2.76 -16.87
N ILE A 296 24.05 -3.40 -15.71
CA ILE A 296 23.28 -4.59 -15.36
C ILE A 296 21.81 -4.22 -15.12
N LEU A 297 20.90 -5.05 -15.60
CA LEU A 297 19.46 -4.89 -15.37
C LEU A 297 19.09 -5.29 -13.93
N ASN A 298 19.11 -4.35 -13.01
CA ASN A 298 18.74 -4.55 -11.61
C ASN A 298 17.51 -3.74 -11.19
N PHE A 299 17.06 -3.97 -9.96
CA PHE A 299 15.86 -3.34 -9.41
C PHE A 299 15.99 -1.81 -9.31
N GLU A 300 17.16 -1.31 -8.94
CA GLU A 300 17.42 0.12 -8.79
C GLU A 300 17.40 0.85 -10.14
N LEU A 301 17.95 0.25 -11.20
CA LEU A 301 17.81 0.76 -12.56
C LEU A 301 16.33 0.87 -12.94
N GLU A 302 15.57 -0.21 -12.78
CA GLU A 302 14.14 -0.25 -13.11
C GLU A 302 13.36 0.84 -12.37
N ARG A 303 13.60 0.98 -11.05
CA ARG A 303 12.98 2.01 -10.22
C ARG A 303 13.34 3.41 -10.70
N GLU A 304 14.60 3.65 -11.05
CA GLU A 304 15.04 4.98 -11.44
C GLU A 304 14.53 5.40 -12.80
N LEU A 305 14.44 4.46 -13.75
CA LEU A 305 13.79 4.72 -15.03
C LEU A 305 12.28 4.99 -14.86
N LEU A 306 11.59 4.20 -14.03
CA LEU A 306 10.16 4.40 -13.73
C LEU A 306 9.90 5.72 -12.99
N GLY A 307 10.87 6.23 -12.22
CA GLY A 307 10.74 7.48 -11.47
C GLY A 307 10.47 8.71 -12.34
N PHE A 308 10.83 8.68 -13.62
CA PHE A 308 10.54 9.74 -14.58
C PHE A 308 9.10 9.66 -15.14
N GLY A 309 8.39 8.54 -14.95
CA GLY A 309 7.04 8.34 -15.46
C GLY A 309 6.95 8.51 -16.98
N ALA A 310 5.95 9.26 -17.45
CA ALA A 310 5.69 9.46 -18.88
C ALA A 310 6.77 10.29 -19.62
N LYS A 311 7.65 10.98 -18.89
CA LYS A 311 8.72 11.84 -19.42
C LYS A 311 9.90 11.04 -19.99
N MET A 312 9.95 9.74 -19.69
CA MET A 312 10.97 8.82 -20.14
C MET A 312 10.37 7.64 -20.90
N ARG A 313 11.07 7.17 -21.93
CA ARG A 313 10.74 5.93 -22.65
C ARG A 313 11.99 5.08 -22.85
N VAL A 314 11.98 3.88 -22.28
CA VAL A 314 13.02 2.88 -22.55
C VAL A 314 12.86 2.32 -23.97
N LEU A 315 13.93 2.40 -24.75
CA LEU A 315 14.00 1.92 -26.14
C LEU A 315 14.63 0.52 -26.23
N GLY A 316 15.58 0.20 -25.34
CA GLY A 316 16.23 -1.10 -25.29
C GLY A 316 17.01 -1.34 -24.00
N PRO A 317 17.38 -2.60 -23.69
CA PRO A 317 17.13 -3.81 -24.49
C PRO A 317 15.68 -4.31 -24.38
N ARG A 318 15.24 -5.18 -25.31
CA ARG A 318 13.85 -5.69 -25.37
C ARG A 318 13.37 -6.31 -24.05
N VAL A 319 14.27 -6.95 -23.31
CA VAL A 319 13.97 -7.55 -21.99
C VAL A 319 13.55 -6.47 -21.00
N LEU A 320 14.29 -5.37 -20.91
CA LEU A 320 13.97 -4.25 -20.02
C LEU A 320 12.68 -3.55 -20.44
N VAL A 321 12.46 -3.34 -21.74
CA VAL A 321 11.20 -2.77 -22.25
C VAL A 321 10.00 -3.63 -21.84
N LYS A 322 10.12 -4.96 -21.93
CA LYS A 322 9.07 -5.90 -21.48
C LYS A 322 8.83 -5.81 -19.97
N GLN A 323 9.90 -5.70 -19.16
CA GLN A 323 9.80 -5.55 -17.70
C GLN A 323 9.08 -4.26 -17.32
N ILE A 324 9.51 -3.11 -17.87
CA ILE A 324 8.91 -1.80 -17.62
C ILE A 324 7.42 -1.79 -18.02
N LYS A 325 7.07 -2.31 -19.20
CA LYS A 325 5.66 -2.46 -19.62
C LYS A 325 4.85 -3.32 -18.64
N GLY A 326 5.45 -4.38 -18.10
CA GLY A 326 4.83 -5.23 -17.09
C GLY A 326 4.53 -4.48 -15.80
N GLN A 327 5.46 -3.65 -15.31
CA GLN A 327 5.22 -2.82 -14.12
C GLN A 327 4.18 -1.74 -14.37
N LEU A 328 4.19 -1.09 -15.53
CA LEU A 328 3.20 -0.06 -15.86
C LEU A 328 1.79 -0.64 -15.92
N ARG A 329 1.61 -1.88 -16.39
CA ARG A 329 0.32 -2.57 -16.30
C ARG A 329 -0.10 -2.77 -14.85
N LYS A 330 0.78 -3.35 -14.01
CA LYS A 330 0.50 -3.50 -12.58
C LYS A 330 0.22 -2.17 -11.88
N MET A 331 0.90 -1.10 -12.30
CA MET A 331 0.65 0.25 -11.79
C MET A 331 -0.76 0.68 -12.14
N ILE A 332 -1.18 0.55 -13.40
CA ILE A 332 -2.55 0.84 -13.84
C ILE A 332 -3.55 -0.04 -13.07
N ASP A 333 -3.28 -1.34 -12.95
CA ASP A 333 -4.12 -2.29 -12.20
C ASP A 333 -4.24 -1.87 -10.72
N ASN A 334 -3.20 -1.30 -10.11
CA ASN A 334 -3.25 -0.79 -8.73
C ASN A 334 -3.99 0.57 -8.62
N TYR A 335 -4.30 1.25 -9.72
CA TYR A 335 -5.14 2.45 -9.71
C TYR A 335 -6.56 2.17 -10.17
N ASP A 336 -6.78 0.98 -10.72
CA ASP A 336 -8.08 0.42 -11.04
C ASP A 336 -8.77 0.02 -9.71
N PRO A 337 -9.89 0.70 -9.33
CA PRO A 337 -10.60 0.46 -8.07
C PRO A 337 -11.06 -1.00 -7.89
N PHE A 338 -11.18 -1.76 -8.98
CA PHE A 338 -11.69 -3.12 -8.99
C PHE A 338 -10.64 -4.16 -8.63
N ASN A 339 -9.37 -3.85 -8.89
CA ASN A 339 -8.26 -4.75 -8.62
C ASN A 339 -7.74 -4.62 -7.16
N ASN A 340 -7.89 -3.46 -6.52
CA ASN A 340 -7.42 -3.23 -5.14
C ASN A 340 -8.33 -3.79 -4.03
N ILE A 341 -9.51 -4.33 -4.36
CA ILE A 341 -10.32 -5.11 -3.40
C ILE A 341 -9.73 -6.55 -3.23
N SER A 342 -8.72 -6.91 -4.04
CA SER A 342 -8.22 -8.28 -4.20
C SER A 342 -6.94 -8.62 -3.43
N SER A 343 -6.41 -7.74 -2.57
CA SER A 343 -5.10 -7.97 -1.93
C SER A 343 -5.13 -7.96 -0.39
N GLU A 344 -5.87 -8.89 0.19
CA GLU A 344 -5.58 -9.47 1.51
C GLU A 344 -5.57 -11.01 1.40
N PRO A 345 -4.88 -11.75 2.31
CA PRO A 345 -4.45 -13.12 2.03
C PRO A 345 -5.63 -14.09 1.80
N GLN A 346 -5.55 -14.78 0.66
CA GLN A 346 -6.48 -15.81 0.15
C GLN A 346 -6.87 -16.81 1.24
N SER A 347 -8.16 -16.89 1.62
CA SER A 347 -9.03 -18.00 1.20
C SER A 347 -10.55 -17.72 1.35
N SER A 348 -10.97 -16.51 1.73
CA SER A 348 -12.39 -16.16 2.03
C SER A 348 -13.04 -15.18 1.04
N ASN A 349 -12.29 -14.54 0.14
CA ASN A 349 -12.79 -13.38 -0.61
C ASN A 349 -13.59 -13.71 -1.88
N ASN A 350 -13.48 -14.91 -2.47
CA ASN A 350 -14.27 -15.23 -3.68
C ASN A 350 -15.77 -15.31 -3.39
N GLU A 351 -16.17 -15.87 -2.24
CA GLU A 351 -17.59 -15.94 -1.86
C GLU A 351 -18.16 -14.55 -1.51
N MET A 352 -17.34 -13.67 -0.93
CA MET A 352 -17.78 -12.34 -0.52
C MET A 352 -17.93 -11.38 -1.71
N ASN A 353 -17.08 -11.52 -2.74
CA ASN A 353 -17.14 -10.70 -3.95
C ASN A 353 -18.30 -11.10 -4.88
N GLU A 354 -18.55 -12.40 -5.06
CA GLU A 354 -19.77 -12.86 -5.76
C GLU A 354 -21.03 -12.44 -5.02
N LYS A 355 -21.03 -12.49 -3.69
CA LYS A 355 -22.16 -12.04 -2.88
C LYS A 355 -22.43 -10.55 -3.09
N TYR A 356 -21.39 -9.71 -3.09
CA TYR A 356 -21.50 -8.27 -3.30
C TYR A 356 -22.01 -7.92 -4.71
N ILE A 357 -21.47 -8.54 -5.76
CA ILE A 357 -21.96 -8.38 -7.14
C ILE A 357 -23.43 -8.79 -7.24
N ASN A 358 -23.81 -9.89 -6.59
CA ASN A 358 -25.20 -10.36 -6.57
C ASN A 358 -26.13 -9.41 -5.79
N GLU A 359 -25.67 -8.83 -4.69
CA GLU A 359 -26.42 -7.83 -3.90
C GLU A 359 -26.62 -6.53 -4.68
N THR A 360 -25.56 -6.04 -5.34
CA THR A 360 -25.62 -4.85 -6.21
C THR A 360 -26.52 -5.10 -7.42
N SER A 361 -26.46 -6.29 -8.04
CA SER A 361 -27.37 -6.67 -9.14
C SER A 361 -28.85 -6.74 -8.68
N LYS A 362 -29.11 -7.17 -7.44
CA LYS A 362 -30.46 -7.14 -6.85
C LYS A 362 -30.91 -5.71 -6.59
N PHE A 363 -30.03 -4.86 -6.06
CA PHE A 363 -30.30 -3.45 -5.82
C PHE A 363 -30.64 -2.72 -7.13
N LEU A 364 -29.83 -2.87 -8.17
CA LEU A 364 -30.09 -2.31 -9.50
C LEU A 364 -31.42 -2.83 -10.08
N SER A 365 -31.71 -4.11 -9.91
CA SER A 365 -33.01 -4.66 -10.32
C SER A 365 -34.18 -4.04 -9.54
N MET A 366 -33.98 -3.70 -8.26
CA MET A 366 -35.01 -3.06 -7.43
C MET A 366 -35.27 -1.62 -7.87
N VAL A 367 -34.21 -0.82 -8.04
CA VAL A 367 -34.31 0.59 -8.42
C VAL A 367 -34.82 0.73 -9.86
N LEU A 368 -34.25 0.00 -10.82
CA LEU A 368 -34.60 0.16 -12.24
C LEU A 368 -35.93 -0.51 -12.64
N ARG A 369 -36.52 -1.39 -11.80
CA ARG A 369 -37.77 -2.10 -12.14
C ARG A 369 -38.94 -1.78 -11.24
N HIS A 370 -38.69 -1.48 -9.98
CA HIS A 370 -39.72 -1.52 -8.95
C HIS A 370 -39.85 -0.23 -8.17
N GLN A 371 -38.74 0.36 -7.75
CA GLN A 371 -38.72 1.50 -6.84
C GLN A 371 -37.63 2.51 -7.22
N PRO A 372 -37.73 3.19 -8.38
CA PRO A 372 -36.78 4.23 -8.75
C PRO A 372 -36.75 5.39 -7.73
N GLN A 373 -37.88 5.65 -7.06
CA GLN A 373 -38.01 6.61 -5.98
C GLN A 373 -37.16 6.29 -4.72
N LEU A 374 -36.69 5.05 -4.55
CA LEU A 374 -35.91 4.64 -3.36
C LEU A 374 -34.60 5.43 -3.23
N ILE A 375 -33.97 5.71 -4.37
CA ILE A 375 -32.82 6.62 -4.43
C ILE A 375 -33.16 7.91 -5.17
N GLY A 376 -34.43 8.11 -5.53
CA GLY A 376 -34.93 9.30 -6.20
C GLY A 376 -34.49 9.46 -7.66
N ILE A 377 -34.29 8.38 -8.42
CA ILE A 377 -34.02 8.48 -9.87
C ILE A 377 -35.34 8.57 -10.64
N GLU A 378 -35.32 9.23 -11.78
CA GLU A 378 -36.43 9.22 -12.73
C GLU A 378 -36.10 8.29 -13.90
N LEU A 379 -37.08 7.47 -14.29
CA LEU A 379 -37.00 6.63 -15.49
C LEU A 379 -37.81 7.31 -16.59
N ASP A 380 -37.28 7.32 -17.82
CA ASP A 380 -38.06 7.78 -18.97
C ASP A 380 -39.17 6.78 -19.36
N GLU A 381 -39.98 7.16 -20.35
CA GLU A 381 -41.12 6.36 -20.84
C GLU A 381 -40.72 4.93 -21.28
N HIS A 382 -39.43 4.71 -21.60
CA HIS A 382 -38.87 3.43 -22.05
C HIS A 382 -37.98 2.75 -21.00
N GLY A 383 -37.93 3.32 -19.79
CA GLY A 383 -37.27 2.74 -18.62
C GLY A 383 -35.79 3.08 -18.50
N TRP A 384 -35.30 4.06 -19.26
CA TRP A 384 -33.91 4.48 -19.20
C TRP A 384 -33.67 5.47 -18.05
N ALA A 385 -32.54 5.27 -17.37
CA ALA A 385 -31.98 6.17 -16.37
C ALA A 385 -30.62 6.70 -16.85
N ASN A 386 -30.27 7.94 -16.49
CA ASN A 386 -28.92 8.45 -16.67
C ASN A 386 -27.94 7.70 -15.73
N ILE A 387 -26.77 7.28 -16.26
CA ILE A 387 -25.79 6.48 -15.51
C ILE A 387 -25.12 7.28 -14.40
N ASP A 388 -24.70 8.52 -14.67
CA ASP A 388 -24.02 9.36 -13.69
C ASP A 388 -24.96 9.67 -12.52
N GLU A 389 -26.21 10.01 -12.84
CA GLU A 389 -27.26 10.24 -11.84
C GLU A 389 -27.55 8.98 -11.00
N LEU A 390 -27.59 7.80 -11.63
CA LEU A 390 -27.77 6.53 -10.94
C LEU A 390 -26.62 6.23 -9.98
N ILE A 391 -25.37 6.44 -10.41
CA ILE A 391 -24.17 6.22 -9.62
C ILE A 391 -24.17 7.15 -8.40
N ASP A 392 -24.37 8.45 -8.62
CA ASP A 392 -24.37 9.45 -7.56
C ASP A 392 -25.45 9.15 -6.50
N LYS A 393 -26.68 8.90 -6.95
CA LYS A 393 -27.81 8.62 -6.05
C LYS A 393 -27.70 7.27 -5.34
N ALA A 394 -27.15 6.25 -6.00
CA ALA A 394 -26.89 4.96 -5.37
C ALA A 394 -25.83 5.09 -4.26
N ASN A 395 -24.76 5.85 -4.50
CA ASN A 395 -23.70 6.08 -3.53
C ASN A 395 -24.16 6.92 -2.33
N LEU A 396 -25.01 7.93 -2.57
CA LEU A 396 -25.66 8.68 -1.48
C LEU A 396 -26.56 7.80 -0.59
N HIS A 397 -27.11 6.72 -1.14
CA HIS A 397 -27.89 5.72 -0.41
C HIS A 397 -27.02 4.58 0.18
N GLY A 398 -25.70 4.76 0.24
CA GLY A 398 -24.76 3.83 0.87
C GLY A 398 -24.42 2.60 0.03
N GLN A 399 -24.64 2.65 -1.28
CA GLN A 399 -24.00 1.71 -2.20
C GLN A 399 -22.57 2.16 -2.53
N HIS A 400 -21.77 1.26 -3.10
CA HIS A 400 -20.47 1.60 -3.69
C HIS A 400 -20.50 1.21 -5.17
N LEU A 401 -21.30 1.94 -5.93
CA LEU A 401 -21.50 1.76 -7.36
C LEU A 401 -20.65 2.78 -8.12
N ASP A 402 -19.93 2.33 -9.13
CA ASP A 402 -19.14 3.13 -10.07
C ASP A 402 -19.26 2.54 -11.49
N SER A 403 -18.78 3.28 -12.48
CA SER A 403 -19.05 2.99 -13.89
C SER A 403 -18.50 1.63 -14.33
N GLU A 404 -17.37 1.20 -13.78
CA GLU A 404 -16.76 -0.07 -14.13
C GLU A 404 -17.42 -1.27 -13.42
N LEU A 405 -18.04 -1.09 -12.23
CA LEU A 405 -18.86 -2.13 -11.59
C LEU A 405 -20.14 -2.31 -12.36
N LEU A 406 -20.73 -1.19 -12.79
CA LEU A 406 -21.93 -1.17 -13.61
C LEU A 406 -21.67 -1.89 -14.94
N ASN A 407 -20.55 -1.59 -15.62
CA ASN A 407 -20.13 -2.30 -16.84
C ASN A 407 -19.94 -3.79 -16.58
N HIS A 408 -19.21 -4.16 -15.52
CA HIS A 408 -18.98 -5.55 -15.16
C HIS A 408 -20.30 -6.31 -14.88
N ILE A 409 -21.24 -5.68 -14.17
CA ILE A 409 -22.56 -6.27 -13.89
C ILE A 409 -23.39 -6.44 -15.16
N VAL A 410 -23.30 -5.51 -16.12
CA VAL A 410 -24.02 -5.59 -17.39
C VAL A 410 -23.43 -6.68 -18.29
N GLU A 411 -22.10 -6.73 -18.43
CA GLU A 411 -21.39 -7.69 -19.29
C GLU A 411 -21.44 -9.13 -18.75
N ASN A 412 -21.22 -9.32 -17.45
CA ASN A 412 -21.13 -10.64 -16.83
C ASN A 412 -22.47 -11.14 -16.27
N ASN A 413 -23.58 -10.44 -16.54
CA ASN A 413 -24.89 -10.95 -16.17
C ASN A 413 -25.28 -12.14 -17.06
N SER A 414 -25.26 -13.34 -16.49
CA SER A 414 -25.74 -14.56 -17.16
C SER A 414 -27.16 -14.47 -17.73
N LYS A 415 -27.96 -13.49 -17.27
CA LYS A 415 -29.34 -13.27 -17.71
C LYS A 415 -29.55 -11.93 -18.42
N LYS A 416 -28.48 -11.21 -18.81
CA LYS A 416 -28.53 -9.92 -19.53
C LYS A 416 -29.66 -9.02 -19.04
N ARG A 417 -29.68 -8.78 -17.72
CA ARG A 417 -30.82 -8.13 -17.03
C ARG A 417 -30.91 -6.63 -17.24
N PHE A 418 -29.84 -6.04 -17.75
CA PHE A 418 -29.62 -4.62 -17.93
C PHE A 418 -29.01 -4.41 -19.32
N ALA A 419 -29.26 -3.25 -19.89
CA ALA A 419 -28.69 -2.84 -21.17
C ALA A 419 -28.30 -1.36 -21.10
N PHE A 420 -27.22 -1.02 -21.80
CA PHE A 420 -26.86 0.36 -22.10
C PHE A 420 -27.53 0.82 -23.40
N ASP A 421 -27.75 2.12 -23.53
CA ASP A 421 -28.20 2.73 -24.77
C ASP A 421 -27.05 2.84 -25.78
N GLU A 422 -27.33 3.24 -27.02
CA GLU A 422 -26.33 3.34 -28.09
C GLU A 422 -25.19 4.33 -27.77
N THR A 423 -25.45 5.29 -26.87
CA THR A 423 -24.45 6.27 -26.42
C THR A 423 -23.71 5.85 -25.15
N SER A 424 -24.12 4.76 -24.51
CA SER A 424 -23.61 4.28 -23.21
C SER A 424 -23.67 5.34 -22.11
N GLN A 425 -24.65 6.25 -22.17
CA GLN A 425 -24.93 7.26 -21.14
C GLN A 425 -26.17 6.92 -20.31
N LYS A 426 -26.99 5.99 -20.80
CA LYS A 426 -28.20 5.54 -20.12
C LYS A 426 -28.19 4.04 -19.91
N ILE A 427 -28.81 3.62 -18.81
CA ILE A 427 -29.02 2.21 -18.47
C ILE A 427 -30.50 1.95 -18.24
N ARG A 428 -30.99 0.79 -18.66
CA ARG A 428 -32.32 0.30 -18.31
C ARG A 428 -32.27 -1.15 -17.86
N ALA A 429 -33.28 -1.57 -17.12
CA ALA A 429 -33.55 -2.99 -16.97
C ALA A 429 -34.16 -3.53 -18.27
N SER A 430 -33.69 -4.68 -18.76
CA SER A 430 -34.21 -5.22 -20.01
C SER A 430 -35.61 -5.81 -19.86
N GLN A 431 -36.06 -6.15 -18.63
CA GLN A 431 -37.30 -6.88 -18.35
C GLN A 431 -37.82 -6.67 -16.92
N GLY A 432 -39.10 -6.96 -16.67
CA GLY A 432 -39.64 -7.19 -15.32
C GLY A 432 -40.06 -5.95 -14.53
N HIS A 433 -40.34 -4.83 -15.20
CA HIS A 433 -40.85 -3.61 -14.58
C HIS A 433 -42.21 -3.84 -13.91
N SER A 434 -42.38 -3.25 -12.73
CA SER A 434 -43.69 -3.03 -12.09
C SER A 434 -44.11 -1.56 -12.14
N VAL A 435 -43.22 -0.67 -12.57
CA VAL A 435 -43.51 0.73 -12.92
C VAL A 435 -44.06 0.79 -14.35
N ALA A 436 -44.91 1.76 -14.67
CA ALA A 436 -45.44 1.95 -16.03
C ALA A 436 -44.32 2.44 -16.96
N VAL A 437 -43.83 1.54 -17.81
CA VAL A 437 -42.75 1.76 -18.78
C VAL A 437 -43.16 1.04 -20.08
N ASP A 438 -43.15 1.74 -21.22
CA ASP A 438 -43.37 1.12 -22.52
C ASP A 438 -42.05 0.62 -23.10
N LEU A 439 -41.83 -0.69 -23.03
CA LEU A 439 -40.59 -1.32 -23.47
C LEU A 439 -40.53 -1.52 -24.99
N GLY A 440 -41.57 -1.08 -25.73
CA GLY A 440 -41.58 -1.04 -27.19
C GLY A 440 -41.49 -2.42 -27.86
N TYR A 441 -41.91 -3.49 -27.20
CA TYR A 441 -41.78 -4.83 -27.74
C TYR A 441 -42.56 -5.01 -29.05
N GLN A 442 -41.86 -5.50 -30.07
CA GLN A 442 -42.51 -5.89 -31.33
C GLN A 442 -43.21 -7.24 -31.16
N PRO A 443 -44.48 -7.38 -31.60
CA PRO A 443 -45.18 -8.65 -31.62
C PRO A 443 -44.38 -9.74 -32.35
N GLN A 444 -44.27 -10.93 -31.74
CA GLN A 444 -43.63 -12.09 -32.33
C GLN A 444 -44.52 -13.32 -32.29
N MET A 445 -44.41 -14.17 -33.31
CA MET A 445 -45.16 -15.42 -33.39
C MET A 445 -44.58 -16.47 -32.43
N PRO A 446 -45.34 -16.97 -31.44
CA PRO A 446 -44.84 -17.93 -30.46
C PRO A 446 -44.69 -19.34 -31.05
N PRO A 447 -43.89 -20.21 -30.42
CA PRO A 447 -43.93 -21.65 -30.67
C PRO A 447 -45.31 -22.25 -30.34
N ASP A 448 -45.56 -23.48 -30.79
CA ASP A 448 -46.81 -24.20 -30.51
C ASP A 448 -47.13 -24.28 -29.02
N VAL A 449 -46.09 -24.46 -28.21
CA VAL A 449 -46.18 -24.65 -26.77
C VAL A 449 -45.15 -23.79 -26.06
N LEU A 450 -45.60 -23.16 -24.98
CA LEU A 450 -44.74 -22.52 -23.98
C LEU A 450 -45.05 -23.07 -22.59
N TYR A 451 -44.20 -22.77 -21.61
CA TYR A 451 -44.30 -23.31 -20.26
C TYR A 451 -44.32 -22.21 -19.21
N HIS A 452 -45.05 -22.44 -18.12
CA HIS A 452 -45.05 -21.56 -16.97
C HIS A 452 -44.76 -22.35 -15.69
N GLY A 453 -43.74 -21.93 -14.96
CA GLY A 453 -43.37 -22.50 -13.67
C GLY A 453 -44.06 -21.79 -12.51
N THR A 454 -44.77 -22.53 -11.67
CA THR A 454 -45.42 -22.00 -10.47
C THR A 454 -45.25 -22.95 -9.29
N GLY A 455 -45.67 -22.53 -8.09
CA GLY A 455 -45.72 -23.38 -6.91
C GLY A 455 -47.05 -24.11 -6.78
N GLU A 456 -47.05 -25.34 -6.25
CA GLU A 456 -48.24 -26.20 -6.06
C GLU A 456 -49.44 -25.47 -5.44
N LYS A 457 -49.20 -24.58 -4.47
CA LYS A 457 -50.23 -23.77 -3.78
C LYS A 457 -51.00 -22.82 -4.72
N SER A 458 -50.39 -22.40 -5.82
CA SER A 458 -51.00 -21.45 -6.77
C SER A 458 -51.79 -22.13 -7.89
N VAL A 459 -51.63 -23.44 -8.08
CA VAL A 459 -52.22 -24.20 -9.20
C VAL A 459 -53.75 -24.12 -9.16
N SER A 460 -54.37 -24.34 -8.00
CA SER A 460 -55.82 -24.31 -7.85
C SER A 460 -56.43 -22.93 -8.16
N SER A 461 -55.67 -21.85 -7.95
CA SER A 461 -56.11 -20.51 -8.34
C SER A 461 -55.96 -20.30 -9.85
N ILE A 462 -54.83 -20.71 -10.42
CA ILE A 462 -54.53 -20.55 -11.85
C ILE A 462 -55.50 -21.35 -12.72
N LEU A 463 -55.91 -22.55 -12.29
CA LEU A 463 -56.93 -23.34 -12.99
C LEU A 463 -58.34 -22.74 -12.89
N LYS A 464 -58.57 -21.76 -12.01
CA LYS A 464 -59.85 -21.04 -11.91
C LYS A 464 -59.83 -19.71 -12.68
N SER A 465 -58.75 -18.94 -12.59
CA SER A 465 -58.70 -17.57 -13.14
C SER A 465 -57.76 -17.39 -14.34
N GLY A 466 -56.94 -18.40 -14.68
CA GLY A 466 -55.90 -18.29 -15.70
C GLY A 466 -54.59 -17.71 -15.14
N LEU A 467 -53.61 -17.46 -16.01
CA LEU A 467 -52.40 -16.74 -15.64
C LEU A 467 -52.58 -15.25 -15.88
N GLU A 468 -52.44 -14.49 -14.80
CA GLU A 468 -52.48 -13.03 -14.81
C GLU A 468 -51.09 -12.45 -14.56
N LYS A 469 -50.85 -11.27 -15.09
CA LYS A 469 -49.59 -10.54 -14.93
C LYS A 469 -49.30 -10.08 -13.48
N ARG A 470 -50.33 -10.07 -12.61
CA ARG A 470 -50.27 -9.60 -11.22
C ARG A 470 -49.58 -8.23 -11.12
N SER A 471 -48.54 -8.10 -10.27
CA SER A 471 -47.76 -6.87 -10.11
C SER A 471 -46.77 -6.58 -11.25
N ARG A 472 -46.73 -7.41 -12.29
CA ARG A 472 -45.87 -7.23 -13.47
C ARG A 472 -46.68 -6.72 -14.66
N GLN A 473 -46.00 -6.19 -15.67
CA GLN A 473 -46.64 -5.73 -16.91
C GLN A 473 -47.14 -6.87 -17.81
N HIS A 474 -46.47 -8.04 -17.79
CA HIS A 474 -46.82 -9.20 -18.62
C HIS A 474 -46.64 -10.52 -17.85
N VAL A 475 -47.40 -11.54 -18.25
CA VAL A 475 -47.17 -12.94 -17.90
C VAL A 475 -45.88 -13.40 -18.57
N HIS A 476 -45.00 -14.02 -17.79
CA HIS A 476 -43.73 -14.55 -18.27
C HIS A 476 -43.85 -16.05 -18.54
N LEU A 477 -43.39 -16.46 -19.71
CA LEU A 477 -43.43 -17.83 -20.22
C LEU A 477 -42.03 -18.27 -20.64
N SER A 478 -41.72 -19.53 -20.37
CA SER A 478 -40.47 -20.20 -20.72
C SER A 478 -40.64 -21.02 -21.99
N ARG A 479 -39.58 -21.13 -22.79
CA ARG A 479 -39.56 -21.98 -23.99
C ARG A 479 -39.45 -23.46 -23.65
N ASP A 480 -38.78 -23.79 -22.55
CA ASP A 480 -38.47 -25.15 -22.13
C ASP A 480 -38.96 -25.44 -20.70
N ILE A 481 -39.19 -26.73 -20.44
CA ILE A 481 -39.71 -27.24 -19.17
C ILE A 481 -38.70 -27.01 -18.04
N GLU A 482 -37.41 -27.19 -18.30
CA GLU A 482 -36.36 -27.07 -17.29
C GLU A 482 -36.31 -25.65 -16.70
N THR A 483 -36.34 -24.63 -17.56
CA THR A 483 -36.44 -23.23 -17.15
C THR A 483 -37.72 -22.96 -16.37
N ALA A 484 -38.86 -23.55 -16.78
CA ALA A 484 -40.11 -23.45 -16.02
C ALA A 484 -39.98 -24.10 -14.62
N ILE A 485 -39.37 -25.27 -14.48
CA ILE A 485 -39.11 -25.90 -13.18
C ILE A 485 -38.28 -24.97 -12.29
N GLN A 486 -37.18 -24.43 -12.82
CA GLN A 486 -36.32 -23.50 -12.06
C GLN A 486 -37.06 -22.23 -11.61
N VAL A 487 -37.98 -21.71 -12.42
CA VAL A 487 -38.83 -20.57 -12.05
C VAL A 487 -39.84 -20.95 -10.97
N GLY A 488 -40.50 -22.10 -11.12
CA GLY A 488 -41.48 -22.62 -10.16
C GLY A 488 -40.88 -22.92 -8.79
N SER A 489 -39.65 -23.44 -8.73
CA SER A 489 -38.96 -23.81 -7.49
C SER A 489 -38.74 -22.62 -6.54
N ARG A 490 -38.79 -21.39 -7.04
CA ARG A 490 -38.71 -20.17 -6.21
C ARG A 490 -39.97 -19.91 -5.39
N HIS A 491 -41.06 -20.59 -5.71
CA HIS A 491 -42.38 -20.41 -5.10
C HIS A 491 -42.86 -21.67 -4.34
N GLY A 492 -41.94 -22.60 -4.02
CA GLY A 492 -42.22 -23.85 -3.31
C GLY A 492 -42.02 -25.07 -4.21
N LYS A 493 -42.77 -26.15 -3.96
CA LYS A 493 -42.75 -27.36 -4.79
C LYS A 493 -43.18 -27.00 -6.23
N PRO A 494 -42.30 -27.15 -7.23
CA PRO A 494 -42.55 -26.65 -8.59
C PRO A 494 -43.62 -27.47 -9.29
N VAL A 495 -44.51 -26.79 -10.01
CA VAL A 495 -45.47 -27.36 -10.95
C VAL A 495 -45.33 -26.63 -12.27
N VAL A 496 -45.27 -27.40 -13.37
CA VAL A 496 -45.13 -26.85 -14.72
C VAL A 496 -46.48 -26.89 -15.43
N LEU A 497 -46.88 -25.73 -15.93
CA LEU A 497 -48.07 -25.56 -16.76
C LEU A 497 -47.65 -25.47 -18.22
N LYS A 498 -48.30 -26.24 -19.08
CA LYS A 498 -48.16 -26.23 -20.53
C LYS A 498 -49.19 -25.27 -21.12
N ILE A 499 -48.73 -24.35 -21.96
CA ILE A 499 -49.53 -23.28 -22.55
C ILE A 499 -49.60 -23.48 -24.06
N SER A 500 -50.80 -23.62 -24.60
CA SER A 500 -51.05 -23.76 -26.05
C SER A 500 -50.91 -22.41 -26.77
N ALA A 501 -49.68 -21.92 -26.90
CA ALA A 501 -49.38 -20.56 -27.34
C ALA A 501 -49.73 -20.28 -28.81
N ALA A 502 -49.60 -21.26 -29.72
CA ALA A 502 -50.04 -21.07 -31.11
C ALA A 502 -51.55 -20.93 -31.25
N GLU A 503 -52.35 -21.70 -30.49
CA GLU A 503 -53.81 -21.58 -30.48
C GLU A 503 -54.27 -20.25 -29.89
N MET A 504 -53.57 -19.75 -28.88
CA MET A 504 -53.78 -18.39 -28.37
C MET A 504 -53.46 -17.34 -29.44
N CYS A 505 -52.34 -17.47 -30.15
CA CYS A 505 -51.98 -16.54 -31.21
C CYS A 505 -53.03 -16.51 -32.33
N LYS A 506 -53.56 -17.68 -32.74
CA LYS A 506 -54.66 -17.78 -33.72
C LYS A 506 -55.95 -17.08 -33.26
N LYS A 507 -56.20 -17.06 -31.95
CA LYS A 507 -57.34 -16.37 -31.32
C LYS A 507 -57.08 -14.89 -31.01
N GLY A 508 -55.98 -14.32 -31.50
CA GLY A 508 -55.68 -12.89 -31.41
C GLY A 508 -54.91 -12.45 -30.17
N PHE A 509 -54.40 -13.37 -29.36
CA PHE A 509 -53.53 -13.03 -28.24
C PHE A 509 -52.13 -12.66 -28.74
N VAL A 510 -51.63 -11.50 -28.31
CA VAL A 510 -50.31 -11.00 -28.72
C VAL A 510 -49.23 -11.55 -27.80
N PHE A 511 -48.12 -11.95 -28.42
CA PHE A 511 -46.92 -12.41 -27.73
C PHE A 511 -45.74 -11.53 -28.11
N TYR A 512 -44.82 -11.40 -27.17
CA TYR A 512 -43.58 -10.67 -27.35
C TYR A 512 -42.40 -11.55 -26.94
N LEU A 513 -41.28 -11.38 -27.62
CA LEU A 513 -40.03 -12.02 -27.23
C LEU A 513 -39.07 -10.97 -26.67
N SER A 514 -38.69 -11.20 -25.42
CA SER A 514 -37.67 -10.45 -24.70
C SER A 514 -36.28 -10.71 -25.29
N GLU A 515 -35.35 -9.76 -25.17
CA GLU A 515 -33.93 -9.94 -25.55
C GLU A 515 -33.29 -11.17 -24.87
N ASN A 516 -33.81 -11.55 -23.69
CA ASN A 516 -33.36 -12.70 -22.91
C ASN A 516 -34.10 -14.00 -23.28
N LYS A 517 -34.75 -14.03 -24.44
CA LYS A 517 -35.52 -15.17 -24.97
C LYS A 517 -36.67 -15.63 -24.07
N VAL A 518 -37.18 -14.73 -23.23
CA VAL A 518 -38.37 -14.97 -22.40
C VAL A 518 -39.62 -14.56 -23.20
N TRP A 519 -40.66 -15.38 -23.18
CA TRP A 519 -41.91 -15.05 -23.85
C TRP A 519 -42.83 -14.26 -22.92
N LEU A 520 -43.47 -13.23 -23.45
CA LEU A 520 -44.35 -12.33 -22.70
C LEU A 520 -45.72 -12.29 -23.36
N THR A 521 -46.78 -12.29 -22.55
CA THR A 521 -48.15 -12.03 -23.01
C THR A 521 -48.96 -11.32 -21.92
N ASN A 522 -50.10 -10.72 -22.26
CA ASN A 522 -50.88 -9.95 -21.28
C ASN A 522 -51.58 -10.85 -20.24
N ALA A 523 -52.16 -11.96 -20.68
CA ALA A 523 -52.81 -12.95 -19.83
C ALA A 523 -52.92 -14.31 -20.55
N VAL A 524 -53.09 -15.40 -19.80
CA VAL A 524 -53.36 -16.73 -20.35
C VAL A 524 -54.69 -17.27 -19.79
N PRO A 525 -55.74 -17.36 -20.62
CA PRO A 525 -57.00 -17.98 -20.21
C PRO A 525 -56.85 -19.46 -19.86
N VAL A 526 -57.70 -19.96 -18.96
CA VAL A 526 -57.66 -21.33 -18.43
C VAL A 526 -57.73 -22.39 -19.53
N GLU A 527 -58.51 -22.14 -20.59
CA GLU A 527 -58.71 -23.09 -21.70
C GLU A 527 -57.43 -23.45 -22.48
N PHE A 528 -56.36 -22.65 -22.34
CA PHE A 528 -55.05 -22.92 -22.98
C PHE A 528 -54.02 -23.51 -22.01
N ILE A 529 -54.40 -23.77 -20.76
CA ILE A 529 -53.51 -24.26 -19.71
C ILE A 529 -53.75 -25.75 -19.48
N THR A 530 -52.70 -26.55 -19.60
CA THR A 530 -52.71 -27.96 -19.22
C THR A 530 -51.62 -28.24 -18.20
N LEU A 531 -51.92 -29.08 -17.21
CA LEU A 531 -50.91 -29.56 -16.27
C LEU A 531 -49.95 -30.49 -17.00
N SER A 532 -48.66 -30.14 -17.02
CA SER A 532 -47.63 -31.08 -17.44
C SER A 532 -47.42 -32.07 -16.31
N LYS A 533 -47.72 -33.35 -16.54
CA LYS A 533 -47.42 -34.43 -15.57
C LYS A 533 -45.92 -34.62 -15.42
#